data_AF-A0A3A0D6I5-F1
#
_entry.id   AF-A0A3A0D6I5-F1
#
_cell.length_a   1.000
_cell.length_b   1.000
_cell.length_c   1.000
_cell.angle_alpha   90.00
_cell.angle_beta   90.00
_cell.angle_gamma   90.00
#
_symmetry.space_group_name_H-M   'P 1'
#
loop_
_entity.id
_entity.type
_entity.pdbx_description
1 polymer ?
#
loop_
_entity_poly.entity_id
_entity_poly.type
_entity_poly.pdbx_seq_one_letter_code
_entity_poly.pdbx_strand_id
1 'polypeptide(L)' 'MTAFEQTLQDIDRLCRKHRIPYAVIGGIAANIYGYVRSTVDIDITIMAEIDQLEHVLAIFANDYLTSARTSLTK' A
#
# COMPACT_ATOMS: atom_id res chain seq x y z
N MET A 1 -0.66 4.81 19.57
CA MET A 1 -0.52 4.67 18.11
C MET A 1 -1.84 5.02 17.47
N THR A 2 -1.82 5.88 16.46
CA THR A 2 -3.00 6.23 15.67
C THR A 2 -3.37 5.08 14.71
N ALA A 3 -4.60 5.09 14.18
CA ALA A 3 -5.01 4.12 13.16
C ALA A 3 -4.07 4.16 11.92
N PHE A 4 -3.59 5.36 11.57
CA PHE A 4 -2.66 5.58 10.47
C PHE A 4 -1.30 4.91 10.71
N GLU A 5 -0.72 5.11 11.89
CA GLU A 5 0.54 4.45 12.27
C GLU A 5 0.39 2.92 12.33
N GLN A 6 -0.76 2.43 12.80
CA GLN A 6 -1.07 1.01 12.80
C GLN A 6 -1.14 0.45 11.37
N THR A 7 -1.81 1.14 10.45
CA THR A 7 -1.88 0.72 9.04
C THR A 7 -0.50 0.66 8.39
N LEU A 8 0.38 1.65 8.64
CA LEU A 8 1.76 1.61 8.15
C LEU A 8 2.53 0.39 8.68
N GLN A 9 2.36 0.06 9.96
CA GLN A 9 2.99 -1.13 10.55
C GLN A 9 2.45 -2.45 9.99
N ASP A 10 1.15 -2.50 9.69
CA ASP A 10 0.52 -3.69 9.12
C ASP A 10 0.99 -3.91 7.68
N ILE A 11 1.10 -2.83 6.87
CA ILE A 11 1.69 -2.86 5.52
C ILE A 11 3.14 -3.35 5.59
N ASP A 12 3.95 -2.80 6.50
CA ASP A 12 5.35 -3.19 6.67
C ASP A 12 5.48 -4.67 7.07
N ARG A 13 4.64 -5.14 8.00
CA ARG A 13 4.61 -6.54 8.43
C ARG A 13 4.23 -7.47 7.27
N LEU A 14 3.22 -7.11 6.47
CA LEU A 14 2.78 -7.88 5.31
C LEU A 14 3.90 -7.97 4.27
N CYS A 15 4.49 -6.83 3.89
CA CYS A 15 5.55 -6.77 2.90
C CYS A 15 6.79 -7.55 3.36
N ARG A 16 7.22 -7.43 4.63
CA ARG A 16 8.34 -8.20 5.19
C ARG A 16 8.07 -9.70 5.19
N LYS A 17 6.86 -10.13 5.58
CA LYS A 17 6.45 -11.54 5.58
C LYS A 17 6.58 -12.16 4.18
N HIS A 18 6.20 -11.42 3.14
CA HIS A 18 6.21 -11.88 1.76
C HIS A 18 7.45 -11.47 0.96
N ARG A 19 8.43 -10.81 1.60
CA ARG A 19 9.65 -10.26 0.96
C ARG A 19 9.34 -9.35 -0.24
N ILE A 20 8.29 -8.56 -0.14
CA ILE A 20 7.89 -7.60 -1.18
C ILE A 20 8.63 -6.29 -0.93
N PRO A 21 9.51 -5.84 -1.86
CA PRO A 21 10.10 -4.53 -1.76
C PRO A 21 9.03 -3.47 -2.01
N TYR A 22 8.94 -2.51 -1.11
CA TYR A 22 8.00 -1.41 -1.22
C TYR A 22 8.62 -0.11 -0.70
N ALA A 23 8.05 1.02 -1.10
CA ALA A 23 8.36 2.31 -0.52
C ALA A 23 7.06 3.08 -0.23
N VAL A 24 7.05 3.81 0.88
CA VAL A 24 6.02 4.81 1.13
C VAL A 24 6.31 6.01 0.22
N ILE A 25 5.28 6.47 -0.48
CA ILE A 25 5.36 7.61 -1.40
C ILE A 25 4.30 8.66 -1.00
N GLY A 26 4.03 9.62 -1.88
CA GLY A 26 2.94 10.58 -1.66
C GLY A 26 3.15 11.53 -0.48
N GLY A 27 2.06 11.88 0.20
CA GLY A 27 2.04 12.92 1.23
C GLY A 27 2.94 12.63 2.43
N ILE A 28 3.00 11.37 2.88
CA ILE A 28 3.84 10.94 3.99
C ILE A 28 5.33 11.11 3.64
N ALA A 29 5.72 10.63 2.45
CA ALA A 29 7.11 10.76 2.00
C ALA A 29 7.48 12.25 1.88
N ALA A 30 6.61 13.09 1.32
CA ALA A 30 6.85 14.53 1.23
C ALA A 30 7.07 15.19 2.61
N ASN A 31 6.27 14.80 3.61
CA ASN A 31 6.43 15.27 4.99
C ASN A 31 7.81 14.93 5.58
N ILE A 32 8.34 13.73 5.31
CA ILE A 32 9.67 13.31 5.76
C ILE A 32 10.78 14.22 5.18
N TYR A 33 10.60 14.70 3.95
CA TYR A 33 11.54 15.62 3.27
C TYR A 33 11.28 17.10 3.54
N GLY A 34 10.49 17.43 4.58
CA GLY A 34 10.29 18.80 5.05
C GLY A 34 9.19 19.58 4.34
N TYR A 35 8.40 18.94 3.47
CA TYR A 35 7.22 19.57 2.86
C TYR A 35 6.00 19.34 3.74
N VAL A 36 5.33 20.40 4.20
CA VAL A 36 4.11 20.25 5.02
C VAL A 36 2.92 19.90 4.13
N ARG A 37 2.37 18.70 4.32
CA ARG A 37 1.20 18.17 3.60
C ARG A 37 0.22 17.52 4.57
N SER A 38 -1.04 17.90 4.46
CA SER A 38 -2.15 17.11 5.02
C SER A 38 -2.47 15.96 4.05
N THR A 39 -2.59 14.75 4.58
CA THR A 39 -2.97 13.54 3.86
C THR A 39 -3.79 12.67 4.82
N VAL A 40 -4.77 11.96 4.29
CA VAL A 40 -5.65 11.07 5.05
C VAL A 40 -5.45 9.60 4.65
N ASP A 41 -4.66 9.38 3.61
CA ASP A 41 -4.38 8.13 2.94
C ASP A 41 -2.90 7.75 3.05
N ILE A 42 -2.59 6.50 2.71
CA ILE A 42 -1.23 5.96 2.68
C ILE A 42 -0.97 5.49 1.26
N ASP A 43 -0.08 6.18 0.56
CA ASP A 43 0.39 5.76 -0.74
C ASP A 43 1.66 4.91 -0.59
N ILE A 44 1.64 3.73 -1.22
CA ILE A 44 2.83 2.89 -1.36
C ILE A 44 3.05 2.54 -2.82
N THR A 45 4.32 2.34 -3.18
CA THR A 45 4.71 1.69 -4.42
C THR A 45 5.34 0.35 -4.11
N ILE A 46 5.05 -0.65 -4.93
CA ILE A 46 5.61 -2.00 -4.84
C ILE A 46 6.48 -2.21 -6.07
N MET A 47 7.70 -2.70 -5.85
CA MET A 47 8.58 -3.11 -6.94
C MET A 47 8.37 -4.61 -7.17
N ALA A 48 7.81 -4.95 -8.33
CA ALA A 48 7.54 -6.33 -8.72
C ALA A 48 7.72 -6.48 -10.24
N GLU A 49 8.14 -7.67 -10.65
CA GLU A 49 8.14 -8.06 -12.06
C GLU A 49 6.72 -8.35 -12.53
N ILE A 50 6.47 -8.28 -13.84
CA ILE A 50 5.11 -8.37 -14.39
C ILE A 50 4.43 -9.71 -14.09
N ASP A 51 5.23 -10.79 -14.01
CA ASP A 51 4.80 -12.14 -13.67
C ASP A 51 4.48 -12.32 -12.18
N GLN A 52 4.90 -11.40 -11.32
CA GLN A 52 4.61 -11.39 -9.89
C GLN A 52 3.32 -10.65 -9.55
N LEU A 53 2.72 -9.93 -10.51
CA LEU A 53 1.57 -9.05 -10.27
C LEU A 53 0.38 -9.79 -9.63
N GLU A 54 0.00 -10.94 -10.17
CA GLU A 54 -1.12 -11.72 -9.62
C GLU A 54 -0.84 -12.19 -8.19
N HIS A 55 0.40 -12.57 -7.90
CA HIS A 55 0.81 -12.98 -6.57
C HIS A 55 0.74 -11.81 -5.57
N VAL A 56 1.25 -10.64 -5.96
CA VAL A 56 1.17 -9.43 -5.14
C VAL A 56 -0.30 -9.06 -4.90
N LEU A 57 -1.13 -9.03 -5.93
CA LEU A 57 -2.56 -8.71 -5.77
C LEU A 57 -3.26 -9.68 -4.82
N ALA A 58 -2.98 -10.99 -4.90
CA ALA A 58 -3.55 -11.98 -4.00
C ALA A 58 -3.18 -11.75 -2.52
N ILE A 59 -1.96 -11.27 -2.25
CA ILE A 59 -1.50 -10.96 -0.89
C ILE A 59 -2.27 -9.77 -0.30
N PHE A 60 -2.50 -8.73 -1.10
CA PHE A 60 -3.26 -7.55 -0.66
C PHE A 60 -4.78 -7.78 -0.70
N ALA A 61 -5.28 -8.80 -1.41
CA ALA A 61 -6.70 -8.99 -1.64
C ALA A 61 -7.51 -9.22 -0.37
N ASN A 62 -7.00 -10.04 0.56
CA ASN A 62 -7.73 -10.37 1.77
C ASN A 62 -7.73 -9.24 2.81
N ASP A 63 -6.64 -8.49 2.87
CA ASP A 63 -6.39 -7.54 3.97
C ASP A 63 -6.69 -6.09 3.57
N TYR A 64 -6.62 -5.76 2.28
CA TYR A 64 -6.67 -4.37 1.78
C TYR A 64 -7.54 -4.15 0.53
N LEU A 65 -7.89 -5.19 -0.24
CA LEU A 65 -8.84 -5.04 -1.35
C LEU A 65 -10.26 -5.36 -0.87
N THR A 66 -10.95 -4.36 -0.33
CA THR A 66 -12.42 -4.37 -0.44
C THR A 66 -12.74 -4.23 -1.91
N SER A 67 -13.18 -5.32 -2.53
CA SER A 67 -13.54 -5.43 -3.94
C SER A 67 -14.12 -4.11 -4.47
N ALA A 68 -13.32 -3.36 -5.22
CA ALA A 68 -13.88 -2.50 -6.25
C ALA A 68 -14.63 -3.46 -7.16
N ARG A 69 -15.94 -3.61 -6.94
CA ARG A 69 -16.83 -4.18 -7.95
C ARG A 69 -16.74 -3.23 -9.12
N THR A 70 -15.83 -3.51 -10.04
CA THR A 70 -15.81 -2.88 -11.35
C THR A 70 -17.07 -3.35 -12.04
N SER A 71 -18.15 -2.57 -11.94
CA SER A 71 -19.29 -2.67 -12.85
C SER A 71 -18.81 -2.26 -14.24
N LEU A 72 -18.14 -3.18 -14.92
CA LEU A 72 -18.00 -3.19 -16.37
C LEU A 72 -19.09 -4.11 -16.92
N THR A 73 -20.35 -3.69 -16.76
CA THR A 73 -21.41 -4.10 -17.69
C THR A 73 -21.37 -3.13 -18.85
N LYS A 74 -20.96 -3.65 -20.02
CA LYS A 74 -21.26 -3.07 -21.33
C LYS A 74 -22.77 -2.92 -21.50
#